data_AF-A0A947R9S2-F1
#
_entry.id   AF-A0A947R9S2-F1
#
_cell.length_a   1.000
_cell.length_b   1.000
_cell.length_c   1.000
_cell.angle_alpha   90.00
_cell.angle_beta   90.00
_cell.angle_gamma   90.00
#
_symmetry.space_group_name_H-M   'P 1'
#
loop_
_entity.id
_entity.type
_entity.pdbx_description
1 polymer ?
#
loop_
_entity_poly.entity_id
_entity_poly.type
_entity_poly.pdbx_seq_one_letter_code
_entity_poly.pdbx_strand_id
1 'polypeptide(L)'
;MSNNLFVGIDIGSSKNVSVFLDDAGQRIGKALSFANNYEGAESFMASLVQIAKPRLPITISIGFEATGIYDWQLKSFLFSHPLLTEFNPKLYQINPKQIRNFKKIYPDLSKTDNIDAFVIADNLRFGRLPQPVTVDYSYFALQRLTRHRFHLMESITAEKTRFLTNLFFKFSNYSKDAPFSNIFGKASSAVILEFCSPEQIASMPVEDLAAFIAEKGKNRFSAPINIAQELQAIIKLSYRLPDPLKESVNFILASSLGTIRMLESQVKAIDKTIERELKPIKHTLLSVDGLGPVLVAGIIAEIGDISRFHDHAALAKFAGLWWKQHQSGNFEAEETRLAKSGNKYLRYYLVEAANCLKIHNTIFKAYYAKKYAEVPKHQHKRALVLLARKLVRVIFSLLRSKKIYELPKTN
;
A
#
# COMPACT_ATOMS: atom_id res chain seq x y z
N MET A 1 -6.99 42.01 14.38
CA MET A 1 -6.24 40.86 14.90
C MET A 1 -6.86 39.61 14.29
N SER A 2 -6.06 38.65 13.84
CA SER A 2 -6.62 37.34 13.48
C SER A 2 -7.20 36.70 14.74
N ASN A 3 -8.39 36.15 14.64
CA ASN A 3 -9.08 35.48 15.74
C ASN A 3 -9.21 34.01 15.35
N ASN A 4 -8.34 33.18 15.91
CA ASN A 4 -8.25 31.76 15.59
C ASN A 4 -8.48 30.90 16.83
N LEU A 5 -9.16 29.78 16.63
CA LEU A 5 -9.24 28.70 17.60
C LEU A 5 -8.45 27.50 17.08
N PHE A 6 -7.36 27.15 17.77
CA PHE A 6 -6.57 25.97 17.44
C PHE A 6 -7.01 24.80 18.30
N VAL A 7 -7.50 23.74 17.66
CA VAL A 7 -8.03 22.56 18.33
C VAL A 7 -7.17 21.37 17.99
N GLY A 8 -6.36 20.92 18.94
CA GLY A 8 -5.58 19.71 18.79
C GLY A 8 -6.32 18.53 19.37
N ILE A 9 -6.45 17.45 18.61
CA ILE A 9 -7.15 16.24 19.03
C ILE A 9 -6.20 15.05 18.92
N ASP A 10 -5.91 14.47 20.07
CA ASP A 10 -5.26 13.16 20.15
C ASP A 10 -6.33 12.07 20.04
N ILE A 11 -6.13 11.15 19.10
CA ILE A 11 -7.13 10.14 18.72
C ILE A 11 -6.68 8.78 19.22
N GLY A 12 -7.49 8.21 20.10
CA GLY A 12 -7.39 6.83 20.54
C GLY A 12 -8.45 5.93 19.88
N SER A 13 -8.27 4.62 20.01
CA SER A 13 -9.25 3.64 19.51
C SER A 13 -10.58 3.68 20.25
N SER A 14 -10.58 4.02 21.54
CA SER A 14 -11.77 4.09 22.39
C SER A 14 -12.13 5.49 22.86
N LYS A 15 -11.13 6.36 23.04
CA LYS A 15 -11.26 7.68 23.64
C LYS A 15 -10.39 8.68 22.92
N ASN A 16 -10.90 9.89 22.75
CA ASN A 16 -10.19 11.03 22.19
C ASN A 16 -9.96 12.07 23.29
N VAL A 17 -8.91 12.88 23.12
CA VAL A 17 -8.60 14.02 24.00
C VAL A 17 -8.39 15.24 23.13
N SER A 18 -9.03 16.36 23.49
CA SER A 18 -8.91 17.62 22.76
C SER A 18 -8.47 18.76 23.67
N VAL A 19 -7.69 19.67 23.09
CA VAL A 19 -7.20 20.91 23.72
C VAL A 19 -7.45 22.07 22.77
N PHE A 20 -7.88 23.20 23.34
CA PHE A 20 -8.24 24.43 22.63
C PHE A 20 -7.24 25.53 22.99
N LEU A 21 -6.63 26.16 22.00
CA LEU A 21 -5.71 27.29 22.19
C LEU A 21 -6.20 28.53 21.40
N ASP A 22 -5.93 29.70 21.95
CA ASP A 22 -6.05 30.98 21.23
C ASP A 22 -4.77 31.32 20.45
N ASP A 23 -4.75 32.50 19.80
CA ASP A 23 -3.59 33.02 19.07
C ASP A 23 -2.34 33.25 19.94
N ALA A 24 -2.51 33.46 21.26
CA ALA A 24 -1.41 33.62 22.21
C ALA A 24 -0.87 32.27 22.72
N GLY A 25 -1.50 31.15 22.35
CA GLY A 25 -1.16 29.82 22.85
C GLY A 25 -1.69 29.54 24.26
N GLN A 26 -2.62 30.37 24.75
CA GLN A 26 -3.28 30.15 26.03
C GLN A 26 -4.43 29.15 25.88
N ARG A 27 -4.60 28.28 26.87
CA ARG A 27 -5.66 27.27 26.88
C ARG A 27 -7.02 27.92 27.12
N ILE A 28 -7.98 27.60 26.25
CA ILE A 28 -9.37 28.00 26.41
C ILE A 28 -10.13 26.85 27.08
N GLY A 29 -10.44 27.00 28.36
CA GLY A 29 -11.14 25.98 29.14
C GLY A 29 -10.28 24.76 29.48
N LYS A 30 -10.94 23.69 29.96
CA LYS A 30 -10.28 22.43 30.29
C LYS A 30 -10.15 21.55 29.04
N ALA A 31 -9.16 20.66 29.04
CA ALA A 31 -9.09 19.61 28.03
C ALA A 31 -10.38 18.76 28.08
N LEU A 32 -10.93 18.43 26.91
CA LEU A 32 -12.12 17.60 26.81
C LEU A 32 -11.74 16.20 26.40
N SER A 33 -12.32 15.22 27.08
CA SER A 33 -12.15 13.83 26.73
C SER A 33 -13.50 13.19 26.44
N PHE A 34 -13.59 12.51 25.30
CA PHE A 34 -14.84 12.00 24.76
C PHE A 34 -14.61 10.62 24.13
N ALA A 35 -15.67 9.80 24.07
CA ALA A 35 -15.59 8.49 23.44
C ALA A 35 -15.35 8.61 21.93
N ASN A 36 -14.63 7.66 21.34
CA ASN A 36 -14.45 7.58 19.88
C ASN A 36 -15.64 6.88 19.22
N ASN A 37 -16.83 7.48 19.36
CA ASN A 37 -18.08 7.04 18.77
C ASN A 37 -18.94 8.27 18.39
N TYR A 38 -20.13 8.04 17.84
CA TYR A 38 -21.01 9.13 17.38
C TYR A 38 -21.43 10.08 18.51
N GLU A 39 -21.88 9.53 19.65
CA GLU A 39 -22.31 10.33 20.81
C GLU A 39 -21.17 11.19 21.38
N GLY A 40 -19.95 10.64 21.45
CA GLY A 40 -18.77 11.38 21.86
C GLY A 40 -18.41 12.50 20.89
N ALA A 41 -18.57 12.27 19.59
CA ALA A 41 -18.36 13.30 18.56
C ALA A 41 -19.39 14.45 18.65
N GLU A 42 -20.67 14.13 18.91
CA GLU A 42 -21.74 15.11 19.17
C GLU A 42 -21.43 15.94 20.44
N SER A 43 -21.02 15.28 21.52
CA SER A 43 -20.64 15.97 22.78
C SER A 43 -19.45 16.92 22.59
N PHE A 44 -18.43 16.47 21.84
CA PHE A 44 -17.30 17.31 21.45
C PHE A 44 -17.76 18.50 20.60
N MET A 45 -18.64 18.28 19.63
CA MET A 45 -19.17 19.32 18.75
C MET A 45 -19.96 20.39 19.51
N ALA A 46 -20.85 19.99 20.43
CA ALA A 46 -21.57 20.92 21.28
C ALA A 46 -20.62 21.83 22.08
N SER A 47 -19.56 21.23 22.64
CA SER A 47 -18.55 21.97 23.41
C SER A 47 -17.73 22.92 22.52
N LEU A 48 -17.33 22.47 21.32
CA LEU A 48 -16.61 23.30 20.34
C LEU A 48 -17.43 24.52 19.92
N VAL A 49 -18.72 24.33 19.63
CA VAL A 49 -19.64 25.43 19.27
C VAL A 49 -19.82 26.39 20.45
N GLN A 50 -19.99 25.88 21.68
CA GLN A 50 -20.10 26.72 22.87
C GLN A 50 -18.86 27.61 23.08
N ILE A 51 -17.66 27.09 22.78
CA ILE A 51 -16.40 27.85 22.85
C ILE A 51 -16.29 28.84 21.69
N ALA A 52 -16.65 28.45 20.46
CA ALA A 52 -16.42 29.26 19.27
C ALA A 52 -17.45 30.39 19.10
N LYS A 53 -18.72 30.17 19.45
CA LYS A 53 -19.84 31.11 19.19
C LYS A 53 -19.66 32.50 19.80
N PRO A 54 -19.21 32.66 21.06
CA PRO A 54 -18.96 33.98 21.65
C PRO A 54 -17.79 34.74 21.02
N ARG A 55 -17.01 34.09 20.14
CA ARG A 55 -15.79 34.63 19.55
C ARG A 55 -15.97 34.96 18.07
N LEU A 56 -17.18 34.98 17.53
CA LEU A 56 -17.38 35.33 16.13
C LEU A 56 -16.97 36.80 15.85
N PRO A 57 -16.36 37.09 14.69
CA PRO A 57 -15.91 36.14 13.66
C PRO A 57 -14.63 35.39 14.08
N ILE A 58 -14.58 34.08 13.84
CA ILE A 58 -13.45 33.20 14.20
C ILE A 58 -13.15 32.21 13.07
N THR A 59 -11.88 31.80 12.96
CA THR A 59 -11.48 30.65 12.14
C THR A 59 -11.08 29.49 13.05
N ILE A 60 -11.73 28.34 12.91
CA ILE A 60 -11.38 27.13 13.67
C ILE A 60 -10.39 26.28 12.86
N SER A 61 -9.21 26.04 13.40
CA SER A 61 -8.22 25.10 12.85
C SER A 61 -8.17 23.85 13.73
N ILE A 62 -8.62 22.72 13.20
CA ILE A 62 -8.66 21.43 13.92
C ILE A 62 -7.55 20.53 13.39
N GLY A 63 -6.69 20.04 14.28
CA GLY A 63 -5.54 19.23 13.96
C GLY A 63 -5.64 17.84 14.57
N PHE A 64 -5.19 16.85 13.81
CA PHE A 64 -5.09 15.46 14.21
C PHE A 64 -3.74 14.90 13.80
N GLU A 65 -3.14 14.04 14.63
CA GLU A 65 -2.05 13.19 14.16
C GLU A 65 -2.60 12.06 13.28
N ALA A 66 -1.90 11.67 12.22
CA ALA A 66 -2.33 10.57 11.37
C ALA A 66 -2.26 9.21 12.10
N THR A 67 -3.33 8.80 12.77
CA THR A 67 -3.48 7.57 13.60
C THR A 67 -4.29 6.46 12.91
N GLY A 68 -4.05 6.25 11.61
CA GLY A 68 -4.61 5.10 10.90
C GLY A 68 -6.07 5.28 10.50
N ILE A 69 -6.96 4.37 10.94
CA ILE A 69 -8.39 4.38 10.59
C ILE A 69 -9.25 5.05 11.66
N TYR A 70 -8.76 5.15 12.90
CA TYR A 70 -9.53 5.63 14.05
C TYR A 70 -9.87 7.13 13.97
N ASP A 71 -9.18 7.87 13.10
CA ASP A 71 -9.45 9.28 12.84
C ASP A 71 -10.55 9.52 11.81
N TRP A 72 -10.91 8.50 11.02
CA TRP A 72 -11.72 8.68 9.82
C TRP A 72 -13.14 9.12 10.13
N GLN A 73 -13.82 8.45 11.08
CA GLN A 73 -15.21 8.74 11.42
C GLN A 73 -15.35 10.15 11.98
N LEU A 74 -14.51 10.52 12.97
CA LEU A 74 -14.53 11.85 13.56
C LEU A 74 -14.21 12.94 12.52
N LYS A 75 -13.18 12.73 11.70
CA LYS A 75 -12.82 13.68 10.65
C LYS A 75 -13.93 13.87 9.62
N SER A 76 -14.57 12.79 9.19
CA SER A 76 -15.71 12.84 8.26
C SER A 76 -16.88 13.57 8.88
N PHE A 77 -17.22 13.23 10.13
CA PHE A 77 -18.28 13.87 10.90
C PHE A 77 -18.07 15.38 10.99
N LEU A 78 -16.87 15.82 11.40
CA LEU A 78 -16.53 17.25 11.51
C LEU A 78 -16.52 17.95 10.16
N PHE A 79 -15.98 17.33 9.11
CA PHE A 79 -15.93 17.94 7.78
C PHE A 79 -17.33 18.23 7.21
N SER A 80 -18.29 17.33 7.43
CA SER A 80 -19.66 17.48 6.92
C SER A 80 -20.62 18.14 7.91
N HIS A 81 -20.17 18.54 9.10
CA HIS A 81 -21.08 19.00 10.15
C HIS A 81 -21.63 20.41 9.85
N PRO A 82 -22.95 20.61 9.72
CA PRO A 82 -23.52 21.91 9.31
C PRO A 82 -23.15 23.06 10.25
N LEU A 83 -23.15 22.78 11.57
CA LEU A 83 -22.81 23.79 12.59
C LEU A 83 -21.38 24.33 12.49
N LEU A 84 -20.45 23.63 11.83
CA LEU A 84 -19.08 24.15 11.69
C LEU A 84 -18.95 25.21 10.60
N THR A 85 -19.91 25.29 9.66
CA THR A 85 -19.83 26.15 8.48
C THR A 85 -19.66 27.63 8.81
N GLU A 86 -20.31 28.12 9.88
CA GLU A 86 -20.23 29.53 10.31
C GLU A 86 -18.87 29.93 10.90
N PHE A 87 -17.99 28.96 11.19
CA PHE A 87 -16.71 29.17 11.87
C PHE A 87 -15.47 29.01 10.97
N ASN A 88 -15.65 29.06 9.64
CA ASN A 88 -14.58 28.91 8.64
C ASN A 88 -13.62 27.73 8.96
N PRO A 89 -14.13 26.49 9.06
CA PRO A 89 -13.39 25.39 9.64
C PRO A 89 -12.28 24.89 8.70
N LYS A 90 -11.10 24.62 9.26
CA LYS A 90 -9.96 24.03 8.55
C LYS A 90 -9.46 22.81 9.30
N LEU A 91 -9.59 21.63 8.69
CA LEU A 91 -9.11 20.38 9.28
C LEU A 91 -7.72 20.05 8.74
N TYR A 92 -6.79 19.64 9.59
CA TYR A 92 -5.42 19.31 9.23
C TYR A 92 -5.04 17.93 9.76
N GLN A 93 -4.54 17.08 8.87
CA GLN A 93 -3.94 15.79 9.25
C GLN A 93 -2.41 15.94 9.23
N ILE A 94 -1.80 15.94 10.40
CA ILE A 94 -0.38 16.24 10.59
C ILE A 94 0.44 14.95 10.63
N ASN A 95 1.65 14.99 10.08
CA ASN A 95 2.54 13.84 10.08
C ASN A 95 2.96 13.47 11.51
N PRO A 96 2.80 12.21 11.95
CA PRO A 96 3.29 11.71 13.24
C PRO A 96 4.73 12.09 13.58
N LYS A 97 5.60 12.06 12.57
CA LYS A 97 7.01 12.42 12.73
C LYS A 97 7.20 13.92 12.98
N GLN A 98 6.36 14.76 12.40
CA GLN A 98 6.37 16.21 12.62
C GLN A 98 5.96 16.52 14.06
N ILE A 99 4.83 15.97 14.52
CA ILE A 99 4.35 16.13 15.90
C ILE A 99 5.39 15.65 16.90
N ARG A 100 5.94 14.45 16.71
CA ARG A 100 7.00 13.89 17.56
C ARG A 100 8.24 14.77 17.63
N ASN A 101 8.67 15.36 16.52
CA ASN A 101 9.83 16.24 16.50
C ASN A 101 9.51 17.61 17.12
N PHE A 102 8.30 18.13 16.90
CA PHE A 102 7.83 19.39 17.46
C PHE A 102 7.71 19.31 19.00
N LYS A 103 7.23 18.17 19.52
CA LYS A 103 7.18 17.88 20.95
C LYS A 103 8.53 18.06 21.67
N LYS A 104 9.65 17.87 20.98
CA LYS A 104 11.00 18.03 21.55
C LYS A 104 11.43 19.47 21.80
N ILE A 105 10.67 20.45 21.31
CA ILE A 105 10.95 21.88 21.56
C ILE A 105 10.70 22.24 23.02
N TYR A 106 9.81 21.52 23.70
CA TYR A 106 9.48 21.77 25.10
C TYR A 106 10.38 20.92 26.01
N PRO A 107 11.22 21.55 26.86
CA PRO A 107 12.11 20.83 27.77
C PRO A 107 11.35 20.11 28.88
N ASP A 108 10.29 20.72 29.43
CA ASP A 108 9.64 20.28 30.67
C ASP A 108 8.12 20.04 30.52
N LEU A 109 7.71 19.23 29.53
CA LEU A 109 6.30 18.77 29.47
C LEU A 109 6.07 17.64 30.47
N SER A 110 5.34 17.93 31.56
CA SER A 110 4.90 16.92 32.53
C SER A 110 3.99 15.89 31.85
N LYS A 111 4.20 14.60 32.13
CA LYS A 111 3.49 13.49 31.48
C LYS A 111 1.99 13.45 31.86
N THR A 112 1.17 14.29 31.23
CA THR A 112 -0.29 14.31 31.35
C THR A 112 -0.96 13.72 30.10
N ASP A 113 -2.15 13.16 30.26
CA ASP A 113 -2.92 12.51 29.17
C ASP A 113 -3.34 13.47 28.04
N ASN A 114 -3.14 14.78 28.20
CA ASN A 114 -3.52 15.81 27.22
C ASN A 114 -2.33 16.49 26.54
N ILE A 115 -1.08 16.06 26.80
CA ILE A 115 0.08 16.68 26.15
C ILE A 115 -0.01 16.53 24.64
N ASP A 116 -0.35 15.34 24.13
CA ASP A 116 -0.29 15.08 22.69
C ASP A 116 -1.32 15.95 21.96
N ALA A 117 -2.53 16.10 22.51
CA ALA A 117 -3.54 17.05 22.04
C ALA A 117 -3.04 18.51 22.11
N PHE A 118 -2.37 18.92 23.18
CA PHE A 118 -1.78 20.25 23.30
C PHE A 118 -0.68 20.51 22.25
N VAL A 119 0.23 19.56 22.05
CA VAL A 119 1.32 19.66 21.06
C VAL A 119 0.75 19.75 19.64
N ILE A 120 -0.33 19.02 19.35
CA ILE A 120 -1.03 19.12 18.07
C ILE A 120 -1.63 20.53 17.91
N ALA A 121 -2.32 21.05 18.92
CA ALA A 121 -2.91 22.38 18.90
C ALA A 121 -1.85 23.47 18.70
N ASP A 122 -0.74 23.39 19.43
CA ASP A 122 0.33 24.39 19.32
C ASP A 122 1.11 24.25 18.00
N ASN A 123 1.18 23.05 17.41
CA ASN A 123 1.72 22.88 16.06
C ASN A 123 0.84 23.56 15.00
N LEU A 124 -0.49 23.54 15.16
CA LEU A 124 -1.40 24.31 14.31
C LEU A 124 -1.12 25.80 14.40
N ARG A 125 -0.94 26.32 15.63
CA ARG A 125 -0.62 27.72 15.87
C ARG A 125 0.75 28.12 15.30
N PHE A 126 1.75 27.25 15.43
CA PHE A 126 3.10 27.46 14.88
C PHE A 126 3.10 27.54 13.33
N GLY A 127 2.19 26.82 12.67
CA GLY A 127 2.09 26.78 11.22
C GLY A 127 2.98 25.71 10.58
N ARG A 128 3.39 25.95 9.32
CA ARG A 128 3.99 24.92 8.42
C ARG A 128 3.08 23.70 8.25
N LEU A 129 1.81 23.98 7.99
CA LEU A 129 0.77 22.99 7.88
C LEU A 129 0.68 22.42 6.46
N PRO A 130 0.24 21.15 6.32
CA PRO A 130 -0.21 20.66 5.03
C PRO A 130 -1.46 21.42 4.57
N GLN A 131 -1.86 21.21 3.32
CA GLN A 131 -3.18 21.65 2.86
C GLN A 131 -4.29 21.06 3.76
N PRO A 132 -5.37 21.82 4.02
CA PRO A 132 -6.52 21.31 4.74
C PRO A 132 -7.05 20.02 4.11
N VAL A 133 -7.57 19.14 4.96
CA VAL A 133 -8.14 17.88 4.51
C VAL A 133 -9.46 18.15 3.80
N THR A 134 -9.60 17.55 2.63
CA THR A 134 -10.88 17.37 1.95
C THR A 134 -11.33 15.91 2.13
N VAL A 135 -12.61 15.71 2.44
CA VAL A 135 -13.19 14.36 2.50
C VAL A 135 -13.90 14.07 1.19
N ASP A 136 -13.34 13.12 0.44
CA ASP A 136 -13.98 12.55 -0.74
C ASP A 136 -14.23 11.06 -0.49
N TYR A 137 -15.51 10.73 -0.32
CA TYR A 137 -15.95 9.37 -0.01
C TYR A 137 -15.67 8.38 -1.15
N SER A 138 -15.68 8.83 -2.40
CA SER A 138 -15.40 7.98 -3.56
C SER A 138 -13.93 7.55 -3.58
N TYR A 139 -12.98 8.47 -3.37
CA TYR A 139 -11.57 8.10 -3.24
C TYR A 139 -11.33 7.22 -2.02
N PHE A 140 -12.00 7.49 -0.89
CA PHE A 140 -11.82 6.70 0.32
C PHE A 140 -12.34 5.27 0.18
N ALA A 141 -13.54 5.08 -0.39
CA ALA A 141 -14.10 3.76 -0.68
C ALA A 141 -13.16 2.96 -1.59
N LEU A 142 -12.70 3.58 -2.68
CA LEU A 142 -11.72 2.97 -3.59
C LEU A 142 -10.42 2.61 -2.87
N GLN A 143 -9.94 3.47 -1.95
CA GLN A 143 -8.75 3.23 -1.16
C GLN A 143 -8.91 2.03 -0.23
N ARG A 144 -10.09 1.83 0.38
CA ARG A 144 -10.35 0.64 1.21
C ARG A 144 -10.26 -0.64 0.39
N LEU A 145 -10.85 -0.65 -0.80
CA LEU A 145 -10.80 -1.80 -1.70
C LEU A 145 -9.37 -2.09 -2.16
N THR A 146 -8.62 -1.08 -2.61
CA THR A 146 -7.24 -1.28 -3.10
C THR A 146 -6.32 -1.73 -1.98
N ARG A 147 -6.41 -1.14 -0.77
CA ARG A 147 -5.63 -1.62 0.38
C ARG A 147 -6.00 -3.04 0.81
N HIS A 148 -7.28 -3.40 0.76
CA HIS A 148 -7.68 -4.78 1.05
C HIS A 148 -7.10 -5.76 0.01
N ARG A 149 -7.14 -5.41 -1.28
CA ARG A 149 -6.48 -6.20 -2.35
C ARG A 149 -4.98 -6.36 -2.09
N PHE A 150 -4.30 -5.29 -1.70
CA PHE A 150 -2.88 -5.36 -1.33
C PHE A 150 -2.62 -6.39 -0.23
N HIS A 151 -3.44 -6.40 0.82
CA HIS A 151 -3.32 -7.38 1.90
C HIS A 151 -3.61 -8.82 1.44
N LEU A 152 -4.58 -9.03 0.56
CA LEU A 152 -4.82 -10.35 -0.05
C LEU A 152 -3.59 -10.82 -0.84
N MET A 153 -2.96 -9.94 -1.61
CA MET A 153 -1.73 -10.26 -2.34
C MET A 153 -0.54 -10.56 -1.41
N GLU A 154 -0.40 -9.83 -0.30
CA GLU A 154 0.60 -10.15 0.73
C GLU A 154 0.34 -11.55 1.32
N SER A 155 -0.92 -11.87 1.66
CA SER A 155 -1.31 -13.18 2.17
C SER A 155 -1.04 -14.30 1.17
N ILE A 156 -1.36 -14.12 -0.11
CA ILE A 156 -1.04 -15.09 -1.17
C ILE A 156 0.47 -15.31 -1.25
N THR A 157 1.26 -14.24 -1.22
CA THR A 157 2.73 -14.33 -1.32
C THR A 157 3.32 -15.07 -0.12
N ALA A 158 2.85 -14.75 1.09
CA ALA A 158 3.25 -15.42 2.32
C ALA A 158 2.89 -16.91 2.29
N GLU A 159 1.67 -17.24 1.85
CA GLU A 159 1.20 -18.62 1.79
C GLU A 159 1.92 -19.44 0.71
N LYS A 160 2.19 -18.85 -0.46
CA LYS A 160 3.04 -19.47 -1.49
C LYS A 160 4.44 -19.76 -0.96
N THR A 161 5.00 -18.87 -0.14
CA THR A 161 6.31 -19.10 0.48
C THR A 161 6.26 -20.28 1.44
N ARG A 162 5.23 -20.38 2.30
CA ARG A 162 5.03 -21.53 3.20
C ARG A 162 4.83 -22.84 2.43
N PHE A 163 4.05 -22.80 1.35
CA PHE A 163 3.87 -23.95 0.45
C PHE A 163 5.21 -24.42 -0.11
N LEU A 164 6.03 -23.50 -0.65
CA LEU A 164 7.33 -23.85 -1.24
C LEU A 164 8.31 -24.43 -0.21
N THR A 165 8.28 -23.95 1.05
CA THR A 165 9.07 -24.55 2.13
C THR A 165 8.66 -26.00 2.41
N ASN A 166 7.37 -26.29 2.47
CA ASN A 166 6.88 -27.66 2.66
C ASN A 166 7.09 -28.52 1.41
N LEU A 167 7.03 -27.91 0.22
CA LEU A 167 7.31 -28.59 -1.04
C LEU A 167 8.77 -29.00 -1.10
N PHE A 168 9.70 -28.16 -0.63
CA PHE A 168 11.11 -28.55 -0.51
C PHE A 168 11.28 -29.77 0.41
N PHE A 169 10.51 -29.85 1.49
CA PHE A 169 10.57 -30.99 2.41
C PHE A 169 10.09 -32.30 1.77
N LYS A 170 9.11 -32.23 0.85
CA LYS A 170 8.62 -33.39 0.08
C LYS A 170 9.47 -33.70 -1.16
N PHE A 171 9.82 -32.67 -1.94
CA PHE A 171 10.53 -32.70 -3.22
C PHE A 171 11.57 -31.56 -3.28
N SER A 172 12.75 -31.78 -2.71
CA SER A 172 13.79 -30.74 -2.53
C SER A 172 14.23 -30.02 -3.80
N ASN A 173 14.18 -30.71 -4.93
CA ASN A 173 14.65 -30.19 -6.21
C ASN A 173 13.54 -29.55 -7.06
N TYR A 174 12.27 -29.80 -6.73
CA TYR A 174 11.13 -29.43 -7.57
C TYR A 174 11.04 -27.94 -7.88
N SER A 175 11.26 -27.09 -6.88
CA SER A 175 11.16 -25.63 -7.05
C SER A 175 12.36 -25.05 -7.80
N LYS A 176 13.53 -25.69 -7.71
CA LYS A 176 14.77 -25.24 -8.35
C LYS A 176 14.78 -25.61 -9.83
N ASP A 177 14.44 -26.86 -10.12
CA ASP A 177 14.53 -27.44 -11.46
C ASP A 177 13.25 -27.21 -12.28
N ALA A 178 12.16 -26.80 -11.61
CA ALA A 178 10.93 -26.25 -12.19
C ALA A 178 10.39 -27.04 -13.41
N PRO A 179 9.95 -28.30 -13.22
CA PRO A 179 9.46 -29.17 -14.32
C PRO A 179 8.19 -28.64 -15.00
N PHE A 180 7.54 -27.64 -14.41
CA PHE A 180 6.41 -26.94 -14.98
C PHE A 180 6.67 -25.43 -14.96
N SER A 181 6.19 -24.73 -16.00
CA SER A 181 6.25 -23.26 -16.06
C SER A 181 5.52 -22.55 -14.92
N ASN A 182 4.56 -23.23 -14.27
CA ASN A 182 3.87 -22.74 -13.08
C ASN A 182 3.69 -23.87 -12.05
N ILE A 183 4.42 -23.77 -10.93
CA ILE A 183 4.35 -24.71 -9.79
C ILE A 183 2.92 -24.79 -9.21
N PHE A 184 2.18 -23.68 -9.19
CA PHE A 184 0.81 -23.63 -8.69
C PHE A 184 -0.23 -23.97 -9.77
N GLY A 185 0.21 -24.38 -10.97
CA GLY A 185 -0.66 -24.80 -12.06
C GLY A 185 -1.37 -26.12 -11.77
N LYS A 186 -2.42 -26.45 -12.53
CA LYS A 186 -3.26 -27.64 -12.29
C LYS A 186 -2.48 -28.95 -12.34
N ALA A 187 -1.70 -29.16 -13.39
CA ALA A 187 -0.90 -30.38 -13.55
C ALA A 187 0.19 -30.50 -12.47
N SER A 188 0.96 -29.43 -12.23
CA SER A 188 1.98 -29.41 -11.18
C SER A 188 1.38 -29.67 -9.78
N SER A 189 0.25 -29.03 -9.45
CA SER A 189 -0.46 -29.27 -8.20
C SER A 189 -0.96 -30.71 -8.07
N ALA A 190 -1.42 -31.32 -9.15
CA ALA A 190 -1.87 -32.72 -9.15
C ALA A 190 -0.71 -33.67 -8.87
N VAL A 191 0.44 -33.47 -9.53
CA VAL A 191 1.68 -34.21 -9.23
C VAL A 191 2.08 -34.04 -7.76
N ILE A 192 1.96 -32.82 -7.21
CA ILE A 192 2.35 -32.55 -5.84
C ILE A 192 1.43 -33.23 -4.82
N LEU A 193 0.13 -33.37 -5.10
CA LEU A 193 -0.86 -33.77 -4.10
C LEU A 193 -1.39 -35.20 -4.25
N GLU A 194 -1.45 -35.72 -5.48
CA GLU A 194 -2.01 -37.06 -5.76
C GLU A 194 -0.98 -38.18 -5.53
N PHE A 195 0.32 -37.86 -5.51
CA PHE A 195 1.38 -38.79 -5.13
C PHE A 195 1.86 -38.47 -3.71
N CYS A 196 1.62 -39.35 -2.75
CA CYS A 196 2.02 -39.14 -1.35
C CYS A 196 3.55 -39.23 -1.17
N SER A 197 4.28 -39.87 -2.08
CA SER A 197 5.73 -40.03 -1.95
C SER A 197 6.53 -39.85 -3.25
N PRO A 198 7.79 -39.41 -3.16
CA PRO A 198 8.71 -39.33 -4.31
C PRO A 198 8.92 -40.68 -4.99
N GLU A 199 8.93 -41.76 -4.21
CA GLU A 199 9.21 -43.09 -4.72
C GLU A 199 8.13 -43.57 -5.69
N GLN A 200 6.86 -43.23 -5.44
CA GLN A 200 5.74 -43.57 -6.32
C GLN A 200 5.95 -43.03 -7.74
N ILE A 201 6.43 -41.79 -7.86
CA ILE A 201 6.69 -41.17 -9.16
C ILE A 201 7.98 -41.73 -9.79
N ALA A 202 9.00 -42.03 -8.97
CA ALA A 202 10.27 -42.56 -9.45
C ALA A 202 10.15 -43.99 -10.02
N SER A 203 9.21 -44.80 -9.51
CA SER A 203 8.95 -46.17 -9.96
C SER A 203 7.84 -46.30 -11.00
N MET A 204 7.06 -45.25 -11.25
CA MET A 204 5.97 -45.27 -12.23
C MET A 204 6.53 -45.41 -13.66
N PRO A 205 5.88 -46.19 -14.56
CA PRO A 205 6.22 -46.16 -15.98
C PRO A 205 6.13 -44.74 -16.55
N VAL A 206 7.07 -44.36 -17.42
CA VAL A 206 7.16 -42.99 -17.94
C VAL A 206 5.91 -42.64 -18.76
N GLU A 207 5.37 -43.63 -19.47
CA GLU A 207 4.17 -43.54 -20.30
C GLU A 207 2.92 -43.24 -19.44
N ASP A 208 2.80 -43.90 -18.29
CA ASP A 208 1.69 -43.69 -17.35
C ASP A 208 1.76 -42.30 -16.71
N LEU A 209 2.96 -41.88 -16.30
CA LEU A 209 3.19 -40.54 -15.76
C LEU A 209 2.91 -39.45 -16.80
N ALA A 210 3.31 -39.69 -18.06
CA ALA A 210 3.03 -38.79 -19.17
C ALA A 210 1.53 -38.69 -19.47
N ALA A 211 0.80 -39.82 -19.43
CA ALA A 211 -0.65 -39.84 -19.57
C ALA A 211 -1.34 -39.05 -18.46
N PHE A 212 -0.92 -39.25 -17.20
CA PHE A 212 -1.40 -38.48 -16.05
C PHE A 212 -1.16 -36.97 -16.22
N ILE A 213 0.05 -36.57 -16.61
CA ILE A 213 0.40 -35.15 -16.84
C ILE A 213 -0.44 -34.56 -17.98
N ALA A 214 -0.63 -35.31 -19.06
CA ALA A 214 -1.44 -34.88 -20.20
C ALA A 214 -2.90 -34.66 -19.78
N GLU A 215 -3.49 -35.61 -19.05
CA GLU A 215 -4.86 -35.53 -18.54
C GLU A 215 -5.05 -34.30 -17.62
N LYS A 216 -4.22 -34.16 -16.58
CA LYS A 216 -4.31 -33.04 -15.63
C LYS A 216 -3.95 -31.69 -16.27
N GLY A 217 -3.14 -31.73 -17.33
CA GLY A 217 -2.81 -30.61 -18.20
C GLY A 217 -3.89 -30.24 -19.23
N LYS A 218 -4.96 -31.04 -19.34
CA LYS A 218 -5.99 -30.93 -20.38
C LYS A 218 -5.42 -31.01 -21.81
N ASN A 219 -4.45 -31.90 -22.02
CA ASN A 219 -3.78 -32.13 -23.32
C ASN A 219 -3.14 -30.88 -23.94
N ARG A 220 -2.68 -29.93 -23.10
CA ARG A 220 -2.04 -28.68 -23.56
C ARG A 220 -0.52 -28.77 -23.65
N PHE A 221 0.08 -29.86 -23.20
CA PHE A 221 1.52 -30.07 -23.26
C PHE A 221 1.90 -30.68 -24.61
N SER A 222 2.86 -30.08 -25.31
CA SER A 222 3.33 -30.56 -26.61
C SER A 222 4.13 -31.86 -26.51
N ALA A 223 4.85 -32.08 -25.41
CA ALA A 223 5.63 -33.29 -25.16
C ALA A 223 5.51 -33.75 -23.68
N PRO A 224 4.38 -34.35 -23.28
CA PRO A 224 4.17 -34.83 -21.90
C PRO A 224 5.22 -35.85 -21.45
N ILE A 225 5.73 -36.66 -22.39
CA ILE A 225 6.76 -37.67 -22.11
C ILE A 225 8.08 -37.04 -21.62
N ASN A 226 8.50 -35.92 -22.23
CA ASN A 226 9.72 -35.23 -21.81
C ASN A 226 9.56 -34.65 -20.40
N ILE A 227 8.39 -34.08 -20.09
CA ILE A 227 8.07 -33.57 -18.76
C ILE A 227 8.08 -34.71 -17.73
N ALA A 228 7.53 -35.88 -18.07
CA ALA A 228 7.55 -37.06 -17.20
C ALA A 228 8.99 -37.54 -16.92
N GLN A 229 9.84 -37.61 -17.94
CA GLN A 229 11.25 -37.98 -17.79
C GLN A 229 12.02 -36.98 -16.92
N GLU A 230 11.86 -35.68 -17.17
CA GLU A 230 12.47 -34.61 -16.36
C GLU A 230 12.00 -34.69 -14.91
N LEU A 231 10.69 -34.87 -14.69
CA LEU A 231 10.11 -35.00 -13.36
C LEU A 231 10.69 -36.22 -12.61
N GLN A 232 10.81 -37.37 -13.25
CA GLN A 232 11.44 -38.54 -12.65
C GLN A 232 12.91 -38.30 -12.31
N ALA A 233 13.67 -37.64 -13.19
CA ALA A 233 15.06 -37.30 -12.93
C ALA A 233 15.20 -36.39 -11.70
N ILE A 234 14.37 -35.35 -11.60
CA ILE A 234 14.32 -34.42 -10.45
C ILE A 234 13.99 -35.15 -9.14
N ILE A 235 13.03 -36.06 -9.19
CA ILE A 235 12.56 -36.81 -8.03
C ILE A 235 13.59 -37.84 -7.56
N LYS A 236 14.30 -38.49 -8.49
CA LYS A 236 15.40 -39.41 -8.17
C LYS A 236 16.50 -38.71 -7.37
N LEU A 237 16.75 -37.42 -7.65
CA LEU A 237 17.73 -36.58 -6.95
C LEU A 237 17.20 -35.94 -5.66
N SER A 238 15.89 -36.03 -5.38
CA SER A 238 15.30 -35.43 -4.18
C SER A 238 15.51 -36.29 -2.93
N TYR A 239 15.57 -35.67 -1.76
CA TYR A 239 15.59 -36.40 -0.48
C TYR A 239 14.32 -37.25 -0.31
N ARG A 240 14.47 -38.41 0.36
CA ARG A 240 13.36 -39.30 0.70
C ARG A 240 12.71 -38.82 1.99
N LEU A 241 11.38 -38.79 2.00
CA LEU A 241 10.61 -38.38 3.17
C LEU A 241 10.26 -39.63 4.01
N PRO A 242 10.56 -39.67 5.32
CA PRO A 242 10.18 -40.77 6.19
C PRO A 242 8.66 -41.01 6.20
N ASP A 243 8.24 -42.28 6.28
CA ASP A 243 6.82 -42.67 6.18
C ASP A 243 5.88 -41.93 7.13
N PRO A 244 6.22 -41.69 8.42
CA PRO A 244 5.33 -40.97 9.34
C PRO A 244 5.02 -39.54 8.90
N LEU A 245 5.84 -38.94 8.03
CA LEU A 245 5.70 -37.55 7.61
C LEU A 245 4.94 -37.39 6.27
N LYS A 246 4.82 -38.45 5.47
CA LYS A 246 4.27 -38.39 4.10
C LYS A 246 2.86 -37.81 4.06
N GLU A 247 1.95 -38.39 4.83
CA GLU A 247 0.55 -37.94 4.89
C GLU A 247 0.42 -36.54 5.51
N SER A 248 1.16 -36.24 6.58
CA SER A 248 1.11 -34.92 7.22
C SER A 248 1.58 -33.81 6.28
N VAL A 249 2.70 -34.01 5.57
CA VAL A 249 3.22 -33.03 4.61
C VAL A 249 2.27 -32.89 3.41
N ASN A 250 1.71 -33.99 2.92
CA ASN A 250 0.73 -33.94 1.84
C ASN A 250 -0.53 -33.14 2.23
N PHE A 251 -1.05 -33.37 3.44
CA PHE A 251 -2.17 -32.61 3.97
C PHE A 251 -1.85 -31.11 4.12
N ILE A 252 -0.67 -30.76 4.64
CA ILE A 252 -0.22 -29.37 4.76
C ILE A 252 -0.17 -28.69 3.39
N LEU A 253 0.40 -29.36 2.38
CA LEU A 253 0.46 -28.85 1.01
C LEU A 253 -0.93 -28.67 0.40
N ALA A 254 -1.83 -29.65 0.58
CA ALA A 254 -3.20 -29.57 0.09
C ALA A 254 -3.97 -28.40 0.73
N SER A 255 -3.88 -28.26 2.05
CA SER A 255 -4.52 -27.17 2.81
C SER A 255 -3.99 -25.79 2.40
N SER A 256 -2.66 -25.66 2.28
CA SER A 256 -2.00 -24.43 1.84
C SER A 256 -2.41 -24.05 0.41
N LEU A 257 -2.45 -25.01 -0.51
CA LEU A 257 -2.93 -24.77 -1.88
C LEU A 257 -4.41 -24.37 -1.93
N GLY A 258 -5.25 -24.98 -1.09
CA GLY A 258 -6.66 -24.60 -0.92
C GLY A 258 -6.80 -23.14 -0.50
N THR A 259 -5.98 -22.71 0.47
CA THR A 259 -5.91 -21.33 0.95
C THR A 259 -5.47 -20.37 -0.15
N ILE A 260 -4.42 -20.71 -0.91
CA ILE A 260 -3.94 -19.90 -2.05
C ILE A 260 -5.06 -19.70 -3.07
N ARG A 261 -5.76 -20.77 -3.46
CA ARG A 261 -6.84 -20.72 -4.45
C ARG A 261 -8.04 -19.89 -3.97
N MET A 262 -8.38 -19.98 -2.69
CA MET A 262 -9.42 -19.15 -2.08
C MET A 262 -9.03 -17.66 -2.12
N LEU A 263 -7.80 -17.32 -1.72
CA LEU A 263 -7.34 -15.92 -1.75
C LEU A 263 -7.27 -15.39 -3.19
N GLU A 264 -6.81 -16.19 -4.16
CA GLU A 264 -6.79 -15.81 -5.57
C GLU A 264 -8.20 -15.57 -6.15
N SER A 265 -9.22 -16.30 -5.69
CA SER A 265 -10.61 -16.06 -6.09
C SER A 265 -11.17 -14.77 -5.48
N GLN A 266 -10.84 -14.48 -4.22
CA GLN A 266 -11.18 -13.22 -3.56
C GLN A 266 -10.53 -12.02 -4.27
N VAL A 267 -9.26 -12.15 -4.71
CA VAL A 267 -8.59 -11.11 -5.51
C VAL A 267 -9.33 -10.85 -6.83
N LYS A 268 -9.82 -11.89 -7.51
CA LYS A 268 -10.61 -11.69 -8.74
C LYS A 268 -11.94 -10.98 -8.46
N ALA A 269 -12.58 -11.28 -7.34
CA ALA A 269 -13.83 -10.63 -6.94
C ALA A 269 -13.61 -9.15 -6.62
N ILE A 270 -12.56 -8.82 -5.85
CA ILE A 270 -12.26 -7.43 -5.50
C ILE A 270 -11.78 -6.62 -6.70
N ASP A 271 -11.07 -7.22 -7.67
CA ASP A 271 -10.63 -6.53 -8.88
C ASP A 271 -11.83 -6.00 -9.69
N LYS A 272 -12.89 -6.81 -9.83
CA LYS A 272 -14.14 -6.38 -10.46
C LYS A 272 -14.83 -5.24 -9.71
N THR A 273 -14.81 -5.28 -8.38
CA THR A 273 -15.38 -4.21 -7.55
C THR A 273 -14.57 -2.92 -7.69
N ILE A 274 -13.24 -3.00 -7.65
CA ILE A 274 -12.34 -1.86 -7.85
C ILE A 274 -12.59 -1.22 -9.22
N GLU A 275 -12.70 -2.03 -10.28
CA GLU A 275 -13.01 -1.54 -11.63
C GLU A 275 -14.35 -0.79 -11.69
N ARG A 276 -15.38 -1.29 -10.99
CA ARG A 276 -16.69 -0.64 -10.92
C ARG A 276 -16.63 0.70 -10.19
N GLU A 277 -15.99 0.75 -9.02
CA GLU A 277 -15.87 1.97 -8.22
C GLU A 277 -14.94 3.01 -8.87
N LEU A 278 -14.03 2.59 -9.74
CA LEU A 278 -13.16 3.50 -10.51
C LEU A 278 -13.92 4.27 -11.60
N LYS A 279 -14.89 3.64 -12.27
CA LYS A 279 -15.63 4.23 -13.41
C LYS A 279 -16.14 5.66 -13.21
N PRO A 280 -16.79 6.02 -12.08
CA PRO A 280 -17.31 7.37 -11.88
C PRO A 280 -16.20 8.42 -11.63
N ILE A 281 -14.97 8.00 -11.29
CA ILE A 281 -13.87 8.89 -10.94
C ILE A 281 -13.15 9.35 -12.22
N LYS A 282 -13.29 10.63 -12.56
CA LYS A 282 -12.61 11.22 -13.72
C LYS A 282 -11.09 11.24 -13.52
N HIS A 283 -10.36 10.60 -14.42
CA HIS A 283 -8.90 10.58 -14.43
C HIS A 283 -8.34 10.43 -15.85
N THR A 284 -7.05 10.71 -16.03
CA THR A 284 -6.36 10.57 -17.33
C THR A 284 -5.46 9.33 -17.41
N LEU A 285 -5.24 8.62 -16.31
CA LEU A 285 -4.17 7.61 -16.21
C LEU A 285 -4.40 6.34 -17.05
N LEU A 286 -5.66 5.96 -17.32
CA LEU A 286 -5.95 4.82 -18.22
C LEU A 286 -5.53 5.06 -19.69
N SER A 287 -5.19 6.30 -20.07
CA SER A 287 -4.62 6.58 -21.40
C SER A 287 -3.17 6.13 -21.54
N VAL A 288 -2.47 5.81 -20.45
CA VAL A 288 -1.11 5.28 -20.50
C VAL A 288 -1.17 3.77 -20.77
N ASP A 289 -0.76 3.37 -21.96
CA ASP A 289 -0.69 1.94 -22.31
C ASP A 289 0.20 1.15 -21.32
N GLY A 290 -0.34 0.05 -20.80
CA GLY A 290 0.22 -0.75 -19.72
C GLY A 290 -0.27 -0.41 -18.30
N LEU A 291 -1.07 0.64 -18.09
CA LEU A 291 -1.74 0.90 -16.81
C LEU A 291 -3.17 0.36 -16.80
N GLY A 292 -3.36 -0.77 -16.13
CA GLY A 292 -4.69 -1.35 -15.90
C GLY A 292 -5.51 -0.62 -14.81
N PRO A 293 -6.84 -0.83 -14.78
CA PRO A 293 -7.75 -0.13 -13.88
C PRO A 293 -7.43 -0.34 -12.40
N VAL A 294 -7.03 -1.54 -12.00
CA VAL A 294 -6.65 -1.83 -10.60
C VAL A 294 -5.44 -1.00 -10.14
N LEU A 295 -4.43 -0.86 -11.01
CA LEU A 295 -3.23 -0.07 -10.71
C LEU A 295 -3.56 1.43 -10.65
N VAL A 296 -4.35 1.91 -11.62
CA VAL A 296 -4.83 3.30 -11.65
C VAL A 296 -5.64 3.60 -10.38
N ALA A 297 -6.59 2.74 -10.01
CA ALA A 297 -7.38 2.87 -8.80
C ALA A 297 -6.51 2.97 -7.55
N GLY A 298 -5.53 2.07 -7.40
CA GLY A 298 -4.59 2.10 -6.27
C GLY A 298 -3.75 3.37 -6.20
N ILE A 299 -3.37 3.93 -7.34
CA ILE A 299 -2.63 5.19 -7.42
C ILE A 299 -3.53 6.37 -7.04
N ILE A 300 -4.67 6.54 -7.71
CA ILE A 300 -5.52 7.73 -7.51
C ILE A 300 -6.15 7.75 -6.12
N ALA A 301 -6.50 6.59 -5.56
CA ALA A 301 -7.14 6.50 -4.24
C ALA A 301 -6.19 6.91 -3.10
N GLU A 302 -4.87 6.78 -3.29
CA GLU A 302 -3.88 7.21 -2.32
C GLU A 302 -3.44 8.67 -2.52
N ILE A 303 -3.49 9.16 -3.77
CA ILE A 303 -3.20 10.56 -4.10
C ILE A 303 -4.35 11.47 -3.64
N GLY A 304 -5.60 11.10 -4.00
CA GLY A 304 -6.76 11.96 -3.90
C GLY A 304 -6.66 13.13 -4.86
N ASP A 305 -6.96 14.34 -4.39
CA ASP A 305 -6.73 15.56 -5.17
C ASP A 305 -5.22 15.80 -5.36
N ILE A 306 -4.78 15.91 -6.61
CA ILE A 306 -3.39 16.20 -6.98
C ILE A 306 -2.95 17.61 -6.56
N SER A 307 -3.89 18.56 -6.38
CA SER A 307 -3.61 19.96 -6.03
C SER A 307 -2.89 20.12 -4.69
N ARG A 308 -3.03 19.15 -3.79
CA ARG A 308 -2.34 19.12 -2.49
C ARG A 308 -0.82 19.02 -2.60
N PHE A 309 -0.30 18.65 -3.78
CA PHE A 309 1.13 18.51 -4.04
C PHE A 309 1.60 19.66 -4.94
N HIS A 310 2.54 20.46 -4.44
CA HIS A 310 3.08 21.60 -5.20
C HIS A 310 3.87 21.16 -6.45
N ASP A 311 4.56 20.02 -6.37
CA ASP A 311 5.32 19.44 -7.48
C ASP A 311 5.34 17.89 -7.44
N HIS A 312 5.95 17.30 -8.46
CA HIS A 312 6.14 15.84 -8.53
C HIS A 312 7.10 15.28 -7.47
N ALA A 313 7.91 16.13 -6.83
CA ALA A 313 8.89 15.72 -5.83
C ALA A 313 8.22 15.55 -4.47
N ALA A 314 7.26 16.40 -4.14
CA ALA A 314 6.35 16.27 -3.01
C ALA A 314 5.54 14.97 -3.11
N LEU A 315 4.98 14.67 -4.29
CA LEU A 315 4.27 13.41 -4.52
C LEU A 315 5.20 12.18 -4.36
N ALA A 316 6.41 12.24 -4.91
CA ALA A 316 7.38 11.16 -4.73
C ALA A 316 7.82 10.99 -3.27
N LYS A 317 7.99 12.09 -2.54
CA LYS A 317 8.29 12.08 -1.11
C LYS A 317 7.15 11.45 -0.31
N PHE A 318 5.90 11.78 -0.64
CA PHE A 318 4.71 11.17 -0.06
C PHE A 318 4.65 9.66 -0.34
N ALA A 319 4.97 9.23 -1.55
CA ALA A 319 5.06 7.81 -1.91
C ALA A 319 6.30 7.10 -1.34
N GLY A 320 7.22 7.78 -0.67
CA GLY A 320 8.49 7.19 -0.23
C GLY A 320 9.42 6.77 -1.38
N LEU A 321 9.26 7.38 -2.56
CA LEU A 321 10.11 7.22 -3.74
C LEU A 321 11.12 8.37 -3.83
N TRP A 322 11.85 8.61 -2.74
CA TRP A 322 12.88 9.64 -2.67
C TRP A 322 14.09 9.15 -1.89
N TRP A 323 15.23 9.79 -2.16
CA TRP A 323 16.52 9.48 -1.57
C TRP A 323 16.96 10.66 -0.71
N LYS A 324 17.45 10.38 0.50
CA LYS A 324 18.08 11.41 1.31
C LYS A 324 19.42 11.75 0.67
N GLN A 325 19.61 13.01 0.32
CA GLN A 325 20.95 13.54 0.08
C GLN A 325 21.68 13.58 1.42
N HIS A 326 22.79 12.87 1.51
CA HIS A 326 23.77 13.03 2.58
C HIS A 326 24.93 13.83 1.99
N GLN A 327 24.81 15.15 2.05
CA GLN A 327 25.90 16.08 1.77
C GLN A 327 26.48 16.54 3.11
N SER A 328 27.79 16.35 3.30
CA SER A 328 28.56 16.99 4.37
C SER A 328 29.77 17.66 3.75
N GLY A 329 29.76 19.00 3.69
CA GLY A 329 30.81 19.77 3.01
C GLY A 329 30.98 19.34 1.55
N ASN A 330 32.17 18.86 1.19
CA ASN A 330 32.52 18.44 -0.18
C ASN A 330 32.22 16.96 -0.49
N PHE A 331 31.58 16.21 0.41
CA PHE A 331 31.26 14.80 0.20
C PHE A 331 29.79 14.60 -0.18
N GLU A 332 29.56 14.07 -1.38
CA GLU A 332 28.29 13.48 -1.80
C GLU A 332 28.37 11.96 -1.75
N ALA A 333 27.51 11.34 -0.94
CA ALA A 333 27.43 9.88 -0.93
C ALA A 333 26.88 9.34 -2.26
N GLU A 334 27.68 8.55 -2.97
CA GLU A 334 27.28 7.88 -4.23
C GLU A 334 26.13 6.89 -4.03
N GLU A 335 26.07 6.24 -2.86
CA GLU A 335 24.98 5.32 -2.49
C GLU A 335 24.05 5.93 -1.44
N THR A 336 22.83 6.25 -1.84
CA THR A 336 21.78 6.72 -0.93
C THR A 336 20.69 5.67 -0.78
N ARG A 337 20.27 5.42 0.47
CA ARG A 337 19.18 4.48 0.76
C ARG A 337 17.84 5.14 0.44
N LEU A 338 16.95 4.37 -0.19
CA LEU A 338 15.55 4.76 -0.38
C LEU A 338 14.92 5.06 0.99
N ALA A 339 14.24 6.19 1.10
CA ALA A 339 13.55 6.52 2.33
C ALA A 339 12.43 5.50 2.61
N LYS A 340 12.49 4.87 3.79
CA LYS A 340 11.43 3.94 4.23
C LYS A 340 10.16 4.65 4.71
N SER A 341 10.20 5.98 4.84
CA SER A 341 9.06 6.81 5.23
C SER A 341 8.20 7.20 4.02
N GLY A 342 6.88 7.01 4.12
CA GLY A 342 5.92 7.38 3.08
C GLY A 342 4.73 6.43 3.06
N ASN A 343 3.79 6.69 2.15
CA ASN A 343 2.62 5.85 1.94
C ASN A 343 3.03 4.53 1.25
N LYS A 344 3.02 3.44 2.02
CA LYS A 344 3.45 2.11 1.56
C LYS A 344 2.56 1.57 0.43
N TYR A 345 1.27 1.89 0.43
CA TYR A 345 0.31 1.42 -0.56
C TYR A 345 0.52 2.12 -1.90
N LEU A 346 0.67 3.45 -1.88
CA LEU A 346 1.00 4.21 -3.08
C LEU A 346 2.32 3.75 -3.69
N ARG A 347 3.34 3.50 -2.85
CA ARG A 347 4.63 2.96 -3.31
C ARG A 347 4.47 1.62 -4.01
N TYR A 348 3.71 0.70 -3.40
CA TYR A 348 3.43 -0.61 -3.98
C TYR A 348 2.80 -0.47 -5.37
N TYR A 349 1.71 0.30 -5.49
CA TYR A 349 1.02 0.46 -6.77
C TYR A 349 1.87 1.13 -7.84
N LEU A 350 2.71 2.11 -7.48
CA LEU A 350 3.64 2.74 -8.42
C LEU A 350 4.73 1.79 -8.91
N VAL A 351 5.23 0.90 -8.04
CA VAL A 351 6.26 -0.09 -8.41
C VAL A 351 5.66 -1.20 -9.28
N GLU A 352 4.47 -1.69 -8.95
CA GLU A 352 3.74 -2.66 -9.79
C GLU A 352 3.39 -2.06 -11.16
N ALA A 353 2.91 -0.81 -11.17
CA ALA A 353 2.66 -0.08 -12.41
C ALA A 353 3.92 0.09 -13.26
N ALA A 354 5.06 0.42 -12.65
CA ALA A 354 6.34 0.46 -13.35
C ALA A 354 6.72 -0.91 -13.93
N ASN A 355 6.45 -2.01 -13.23
CA ASN A 355 6.74 -3.36 -13.72
C ASN A 355 5.87 -3.73 -14.93
N CYS A 356 4.59 -3.35 -14.94
CA CYS A 356 3.71 -3.51 -16.09
C CYS A 356 4.16 -2.64 -17.27
N LEU A 357 4.47 -1.36 -17.05
CA LEU A 357 4.93 -0.45 -18.10
C LEU A 357 6.24 -0.88 -18.75
N LYS A 358 7.16 -1.50 -18.00
CA LYS A 358 8.39 -2.09 -18.55
C LYS A 358 8.11 -3.11 -19.65
N ILE A 359 6.98 -3.82 -19.58
CA ILE A 359 6.61 -4.86 -20.55
C ILE A 359 5.87 -4.26 -21.74
N HIS A 360 4.90 -3.37 -21.48
CA HIS A 360 3.95 -2.91 -22.50
C HIS A 360 4.34 -1.58 -23.16
N ASN A 361 5.14 -0.73 -22.51
CA ASN A 361 5.45 0.61 -23.00
C ASN A 361 6.93 0.75 -23.40
N THR A 362 7.19 1.05 -24.68
CA THR A 362 8.55 1.12 -25.26
C THR A 362 9.45 2.14 -24.58
N ILE A 363 8.93 3.32 -24.18
CA ILE A 363 9.69 4.38 -23.51
C ILE A 363 10.11 3.94 -22.10
N PHE A 364 9.19 3.31 -21.37
CA PHE A 364 9.48 2.81 -20.02
C PHE A 364 10.42 1.60 -20.07
N LYS A 365 10.27 0.72 -21.08
CA LYS A 365 11.19 -0.39 -21.35
C LYS A 365 12.62 0.09 -21.60
N ALA A 366 12.80 1.08 -22.48
CA ALA A 366 14.10 1.65 -22.78
C ALA A 366 14.75 2.32 -21.55
N TYR A 367 13.96 3.09 -20.78
CA TYR A 367 14.45 3.69 -19.55
C TYR A 367 14.85 2.65 -18.50
N TYR A 368 14.06 1.58 -18.35
CA TYR A 368 14.39 0.48 -17.47
C TYR A 368 15.72 -0.19 -17.86
N ALA A 369 15.90 -0.52 -19.15
CA ALA A 369 17.13 -1.14 -19.63
C ALA A 369 18.36 -0.28 -19.36
N LYS A 370 18.26 1.04 -19.63
CA LYS A 370 19.31 2.00 -19.29
C LYS A 370 19.64 1.99 -17.79
N LYS A 371 18.63 2.09 -16.92
CA LYS A 371 18.84 2.07 -15.46
C LYS A 371 19.31 0.72 -14.93
N TYR A 372 18.97 -0.37 -15.60
CA TYR A 372 19.47 -1.70 -15.25
C TYR A 372 20.99 -1.79 -15.47
N ALA A 373 21.49 -1.24 -16.58
CA ALA A 373 22.92 -1.23 -16.91
C ALA A 373 23.73 -0.27 -16.02
N GLU A 374 23.17 0.89 -15.64
CA GLU A 374 23.85 1.89 -14.81
C GLU A 374 24.01 1.46 -13.33
N VAL A 375 23.19 0.54 -12.84
CA VAL A 375 23.15 0.20 -11.42
C VAL A 375 24.14 -0.93 -11.09
N PRO A 376 25.00 -0.76 -10.05
CA PRO A 376 26.02 -1.76 -9.72
C PRO A 376 25.49 -3.00 -8.98
N LYS A 377 24.41 -2.86 -8.19
CA LYS A 377 23.89 -3.93 -7.32
C LYS A 377 22.37 -3.96 -7.31
N HIS A 378 21.79 -5.16 -7.18
CA HIS A 378 20.34 -5.36 -7.18
C HIS A 378 19.65 -4.67 -8.38
N GLN A 379 20.26 -4.81 -9.56
CA GLN A 379 19.92 -4.11 -10.80
C GLN A 379 18.42 -4.05 -11.04
N HIS A 380 17.74 -5.20 -11.00
CA HIS A 380 16.30 -5.28 -11.21
C HIS A 380 15.50 -4.40 -10.25
N LYS A 381 15.67 -4.57 -8.93
CA LYS A 381 14.90 -3.84 -7.91
C LYS A 381 15.17 -2.35 -7.96
N ARG A 382 16.44 -1.94 -8.10
CA ARG A 382 16.83 -0.52 -8.16
C ARG A 382 16.34 0.14 -9.46
N ALA A 383 16.49 -0.50 -10.62
CA ALA A 383 15.98 0.00 -11.89
C ALA A 383 14.45 0.16 -11.88
N LEU A 384 13.73 -0.79 -11.27
CA LEU A 384 12.27 -0.72 -11.14
C LEU A 384 11.82 0.45 -10.26
N VAL A 385 12.49 0.71 -9.14
CA VAL A 385 12.19 1.86 -8.26
C VAL A 385 12.49 3.18 -8.97
N LEU A 386 13.57 3.27 -9.75
CA LEU A 386 13.89 4.44 -10.57
C LEU A 386 12.84 4.67 -11.68
N LEU A 387 12.35 3.59 -12.28
CA LEU A 387 11.25 3.64 -13.25
C LEU A 387 9.95 4.14 -12.59
N ALA A 388 9.62 3.65 -11.39
CA ALA A 388 8.50 4.16 -10.60
C ALA A 388 8.65 5.65 -10.27
N ARG A 389 9.87 6.12 -9.96
CA ARG A 389 10.14 7.55 -9.76
C ARG A 389 9.89 8.38 -11.02
N LYS A 390 10.26 7.87 -12.20
CA LYS A 390 9.95 8.49 -13.50
C LYS A 390 8.44 8.53 -13.73
N LEU A 391 7.74 7.43 -13.44
CA LEU A 391 6.28 7.32 -13.55
C LEU A 391 5.57 8.38 -12.69
N VAL A 392 6.04 8.66 -11.47
CA VAL A 392 5.47 9.74 -10.63
C VAL A 392 5.43 11.09 -11.35
N ARG A 393 6.45 11.43 -12.15
CA ARG A 393 6.48 12.69 -12.90
C ARG A 393 5.38 12.73 -13.96
N VAL A 394 5.19 11.61 -14.67
CA VAL A 394 4.15 11.46 -15.68
C VAL A 394 2.76 11.55 -15.04
N ILE A 395 2.50 10.78 -13.98
CA ILE A 395 1.22 10.81 -13.25
C ILE A 395 0.91 12.22 -12.76
N PHE A 396 1.88 12.91 -12.14
CA PHE A 396 1.69 14.27 -11.66
C PHE A 396 1.29 15.22 -12.79
N SER A 397 1.99 15.16 -13.92
CA SER A 397 1.70 15.99 -15.10
C SER A 397 0.31 15.71 -15.67
N LEU A 398 -0.06 14.44 -15.84
CA LEU A 398 -1.35 14.03 -16.42
C LEU A 398 -2.53 14.41 -15.53
N LEU A 399 -2.42 14.21 -14.21
CA LEU A 399 -3.47 14.58 -13.28
C LEU A 399 -3.62 16.10 -13.15
N ARG A 400 -2.51 16.85 -13.12
CA ARG A 400 -2.54 18.31 -12.97
C ARG A 400 -3.02 19.02 -14.24
N SER A 401 -2.58 18.56 -15.41
CA SER A 401 -3.00 19.15 -16.70
C SER A 401 -4.37 18.67 -17.17
N LYS A 402 -4.89 17.58 -16.61
CA LYS A 402 -6.12 16.89 -17.07
C LYS A 402 -6.07 16.50 -18.56
N LYS A 403 -4.87 16.34 -19.13
CA LYS A 403 -4.65 15.89 -20.50
C LYS A 403 -4.40 14.38 -20.54
N ILE A 404 -4.82 13.75 -21.64
CA ILE A 404 -4.50 12.36 -21.93
C ILE A 404 -3.01 12.21 -22.22
N TYR A 405 -2.49 10.99 -22.04
CA TYR A 405 -1.11 10.68 -22.31
C TYR A 405 -0.85 10.64 -23.81
N GLU A 406 0.12 11.44 -24.25
CA GLU A 406 0.65 11.43 -25.59
C GLU A 406 2.11 11.00 -25.53
N LEU A 407 2.56 10.19 -26.48
CA LEU A 407 3.98 9.87 -26.60
C LEU A 407 4.75 11.17 -26.85
N PRO A 408 5.88 11.40 -26.17
CA PRO A 408 6.75 12.53 -26.47
C PRO A 408 7.08 12.49 -27.96
N LYS A 409 6.83 13.59 -28.66
CA LYS A 409 7.32 13.75 -30.04
C LYS A 409 8.83 13.59 -29.99
N THR A 410 9.36 12.55 -30.63
CA THR A 410 10.79 12.41 -30.87
C THR A 410 11.18 13.51 -31.83
N ASN A 411 11.80 14.57 -31.30
CA ASN A 411 12.58 15.53 -32.09
C ASN A 411 13.99 15.00 -32.27
#